data_AF-A0A2N6JVC5-F1
#
_entry.id   AF-A0A2N6JVC5-F1
#
_cell.length_a   1.000
_cell.length_b   1.000
_cell.length_c   1.000
_cell.angle_alpha   90.00
_cell.angle_beta   90.00
_cell.angle_gamma   90.00
#
_symmetry.space_group_name_H-M   'P 1'
#
loop_
_entity.id
_entity.type
_entity.pdbx_description
1 polymer ?
#
loop_
_entity_poly.entity_id
_entity_poly.type
_entity_poly.pdbx_seq_one_letter_code
_entity_poly.pdbx_strand_id
1 'polypeptide(L)'
;MAGYGYPLPRYGATEPEVLDILREQGATLETVIAARWQYELTVGKLIEHHQNKVSRHTWHLPDDVFARVIQDLRDWSMQRYGSLDYDLSGERKFKIIVVTNWA
;
A
#
# COMPACT_ATOMS: atom_id res chain seq x y z
N MET A 1 0.85 -8.12 11.37
CA MET A 1 0.07 -9.16 10.67
C MET A 1 0.73 -10.54 10.76
N ALA A 2 1.95 -10.74 10.25
CA ALA A 2 2.66 -12.04 10.39
C ALA A 2 2.83 -12.49 11.86
N GLY A 3 3.10 -11.54 12.78
CA GLY A 3 3.19 -11.81 14.23
C GLY A 3 1.90 -12.27 14.91
N TYR A 4 0.76 -12.26 14.22
CA TYR A 4 -0.53 -12.77 14.73
C TYR A 4 -0.94 -14.11 14.09
N GLY A 5 -0.03 -14.76 13.35
CA GLY A 5 -0.33 -16.02 12.67
C GLY A 5 -1.09 -15.87 11.34
N TYR A 6 -1.25 -14.64 10.84
CA TYR A 6 -1.88 -14.36 9.54
C TYR A 6 -0.81 -13.89 8.55
N PRO A 7 -0.22 -14.80 7.76
CA PRO A 7 0.75 -14.43 6.73
C PRO A 7 0.07 -13.55 5.68
N LEU A 8 0.82 -12.60 5.12
CA LEU A 8 0.27 -11.74 4.08
C LEU A 8 -0.07 -12.56 2.85
N PRO A 9 -1.35 -12.66 2.46
CA PRO A 9 -1.73 -13.34 1.24
C PRO A 9 -1.13 -12.62 0.04
N ARG A 10 -0.54 -13.39 -0.88
CA ARG A 10 -0.04 -12.88 -2.15
C ARG A 10 -1.22 -12.78 -3.13
N TYR A 11 -1.62 -11.54 -3.41
CA TYR A 11 -2.67 -11.25 -4.40
C TYR A 11 -2.04 -10.80 -5.72
N GLY A 12 -1.87 -11.74 -6.64
CA GLY A 12 -1.37 -11.50 -8.00
C GLY A 12 0.15 -11.38 -8.12
N ALA A 13 0.58 -10.87 -9.27
CA ALA A 13 1.97 -10.49 -9.54
C ALA A 13 2.23 -9.03 -9.12
N THR A 14 3.46 -8.76 -8.73
CA THR A 14 3.98 -7.42 -8.51
C THR A 14 4.21 -6.72 -9.85
N GLU A 15 4.28 -5.38 -9.84
CA GLU A 15 4.58 -4.63 -11.05
C GLU A 15 5.90 -5.11 -11.71
N PRO A 16 7.05 -5.25 -11.00
CA PRO A 16 8.28 -5.74 -11.63
C PRO A 16 8.11 -7.08 -12.34
N GLU A 17 7.45 -8.05 -11.70
CA GLU A 17 7.21 -9.38 -12.29
C GLU A 17 6.39 -9.30 -13.58
N VAL A 18 5.36 -8.44 -13.62
CA VAL A 18 4.56 -8.24 -14.84
C VAL A 18 5.42 -7.60 -15.94
N LEU A 19 6.22 -6.59 -15.60
CA LEU A 19 7.06 -5.90 -16.58
C LEU A 19 8.16 -6.79 -17.13
N ASP A 20 8.74 -7.65 -16.31
CA ASP A 20 9.77 -8.60 -16.75
C ASP A 20 9.19 -9.63 -17.73
N ILE A 21 8.02 -10.20 -17.43
CA ILE A 21 7.32 -11.11 -18.35
C ILE A 21 7.00 -10.42 -19.69
N LEU A 22 6.53 -9.17 -19.66
CA LEU A 22 6.25 -8.42 -20.89
C LEU A 22 7.53 -8.18 -21.72
N ARG A 23 8.66 -7.86 -21.07
CA ARG A 23 9.95 -7.72 -21.78
C ARG A 23 10.40 -9.05 -22.39
N GLU A 24 10.24 -10.16 -21.68
CA GLU A 24 10.55 -11.50 -22.19
C GLU A 24 9.72 -11.85 -23.43
N GLN A 25 8.50 -11.31 -23.54
CA GLN A 25 7.63 -11.44 -24.72
C GLN A 25 7.96 -10.46 -25.85
N GLY A 26 9.04 -9.69 -25.72
CA GLY A 26 9.48 -8.72 -26.72
C GLY A 26 8.77 -7.36 -26.64
N ALA A 27 7.96 -7.12 -25.59
CA ALA A 27 7.26 -5.85 -25.45
C ALA A 27 8.21 -4.68 -25.26
N THR A 28 7.86 -3.56 -25.88
CA THR A 28 8.45 -2.25 -25.60
C THR A 28 7.63 -1.58 -24.49
N LEU A 29 8.32 -1.11 -23.45
CA LEU A 29 7.69 -0.51 -22.28
C LEU A 29 8.09 0.96 -22.14
N GLU A 30 7.10 1.84 -22.07
CA GLU A 30 7.29 3.25 -21.74
C GLU A 30 6.58 3.57 -20.43
N THR A 31 7.27 4.25 -19.52
CA THR A 31 6.70 4.72 -18.25
C THR A 31 6.38 6.20 -18.33
N VAL A 32 5.11 6.54 -18.20
CA VAL A 32 4.62 7.92 -18.19
C VAL A 32 4.10 8.28 -16.80
N ILE A 33 4.57 9.39 -16.22
CA ILE A 33 3.96 9.98 -15.02
C ILE A 33 2.88 10.95 -15.48
N ALA A 34 1.63 10.53 -15.42
CA ALA A 34 0.51 11.32 -15.95
C ALA A 34 0.05 12.42 -14.98
N ALA A 35 0.30 12.27 -13.68
CA ALA A 35 -0.01 13.30 -12.69
C ALA A 35 0.92 13.23 -11.48
N ARG A 36 1.14 14.39 -10.84
CA ARG A 36 1.75 14.55 -9.52
C ARG A 36 0.92 15.52 -8.70
N TRP A 37 0.72 15.25 -7.42
CA TRP A 37 0.01 16.14 -6.52
C TRP A 37 0.52 16.00 -5.10
N GLN A 38 0.39 17.08 -4.33
CA GLN A 38 0.61 17.04 -2.89
C GLN A 38 -0.63 16.44 -2.22
N TYR A 39 -0.42 15.67 -1.16
CA TYR A 39 -1.48 15.14 -0.34
C TYR A 39 -1.20 15.45 1.13
N GLU A 40 -2.27 15.71 1.86
CA GLU A 40 -2.21 15.87 3.30
C GLU A 40 -2.50 14.55 3.99
N LEU A 41 -1.67 14.16 4.95
CA LEU A 41 -1.87 12.96 5.74
C LEU A 41 -1.31 13.16 7.14
N THR A 42 -2.02 12.68 8.14
CA THR A 42 -1.49 12.53 9.50
C THR A 42 -1.42 11.07 9.88
N VAL A 43 -0.63 10.75 10.90
CA VAL A 43 -0.58 9.40 11.50
C VAL A 43 -2.00 8.91 11.85
N GLY A 44 -2.83 9.77 12.45
CA GLY A 44 -4.21 9.46 12.82
C GLY A 44 -5.08 9.11 11.62
N LYS A 45 -5.05 9.93 10.55
CA LYS A 45 -5.78 9.67 9.31
C LYS A 45 -5.35 8.35 8.65
N LEU A 46 -4.06 8.02 8.70
CA LEU A 46 -3.56 6.76 8.16
C LEU A 46 -4.07 5.55 8.96
N ILE A 47 -4.09 5.64 10.28
CA ILE A 47 -4.65 4.59 11.14
C ILE A 47 -6.15 4.43 10.87
N GLU A 48 -6.90 5.52 10.79
CA GLU A 48 -8.34 5.51 10.45
C GLU A 48 -8.60 4.82 9.10
N HIS A 49 -7.79 5.13 8.09
CA HIS A 49 -7.86 4.45 6.79
C HIS A 49 -7.68 2.93 6.90
N HIS A 50 -6.76 2.47 7.76
CA HIS A 50 -6.59 1.04 8.04
C HIS A 50 -7.77 0.46 8.84
N GLN A 51 -8.28 1.18 9.84
CA GLN A 51 -9.44 0.79 10.66
C GLN A 51 -10.69 0.56 9.80
N ASN A 52 -10.90 1.39 8.80
CA ASN A 52 -12.02 1.28 7.85
C ASN A 52 -11.86 0.15 6.83
N LYS A 53 -10.87 -0.75 6.99
CA LYS A 53 -10.57 -1.89 6.11
C LYS A 53 -10.49 -1.49 4.62
N VAL A 54 -9.99 -0.29 4.31
CA VAL A 54 -9.87 0.17 2.91
C VAL A 54 -8.82 -0.66 2.14
N SER A 55 -7.82 -1.19 2.84
CA SER A 55 -6.79 -2.05 2.24
C SER A 55 -7.20 -3.52 2.21
N ARG A 56 -7.18 -4.13 1.02
CA ARG A 56 -7.49 -5.56 0.80
C ARG A 56 -6.72 -6.53 1.71
N HIS A 57 -5.55 -6.12 2.18
CA HIS A 57 -4.68 -6.96 3.01
C HIS A 57 -5.22 -7.16 4.44
N THR A 58 -6.25 -6.42 4.87
CA THR A 58 -6.85 -6.61 6.21
C THR A 58 -8.18 -7.37 6.17
N TRP A 59 -8.71 -7.68 4.98
CA TRP A 59 -10.04 -8.27 4.82
C TRP A 59 -10.16 -9.70 5.35
N HIS A 60 -9.05 -10.45 5.35
CA HIS A 60 -9.02 -11.84 5.79
C HIS A 60 -8.78 -11.99 7.31
N LEU A 61 -8.54 -10.89 8.02
CA LEU A 61 -8.29 -10.93 9.45
C LEU A 61 -9.63 -11.07 10.21
N PRO A 62 -9.75 -12.02 11.15
CA PRO A 62 -10.86 -12.05 12.09
C PRO A 62 -10.97 -10.72 12.86
N ASP A 63 -12.19 -10.34 13.21
CA ASP A 63 -12.46 -9.00 13.76
C ASP A 63 -11.77 -8.74 15.11
N ASP A 64 -11.63 -9.77 15.95
CA ASP A 64 -10.91 -9.71 17.22
C ASP A 64 -9.41 -9.47 17.03
N VAL A 65 -8.80 -10.19 16.07
CA VAL A 65 -7.39 -10.01 15.68
C VAL A 65 -7.20 -8.64 15.05
N PHE A 66 -8.11 -8.23 14.19
CA PHE A 66 -8.05 -6.93 13.52
C PHE A 66 -8.09 -5.77 14.53
N ALA A 67 -9.02 -5.81 15.49
CA ALA A 67 -9.11 -4.81 16.55
C ALA A 67 -7.79 -4.70 17.33
N ARG A 68 -7.19 -5.84 17.68
CA ARG A 68 -5.89 -5.87 18.37
C ARG A 68 -4.76 -5.30 17.52
N VAL A 69 -4.65 -5.70 16.25
CA VAL A 69 -3.64 -5.19 15.31
C VAL A 69 -3.72 -3.67 15.16
N ILE A 70 -4.94 -3.13 15.09
CA ILE A 70 -5.18 -1.69 15.00
C ILE A 70 -4.72 -0.98 16.28
N GLN A 71 -5.02 -1.53 17.45
CA GLN A 71 -4.59 -0.95 18.71
C GLN A 71 -3.06 -0.96 18.82
N ASP A 72 -2.42 -2.09 18.50
CA ASP A 72 -0.97 -2.24 18.54
C ASP A 72 -0.29 -1.28 17.54
N LEU A 73 -0.88 -1.05 16.36
CA LEU A 73 -0.43 -0.03 15.41
C LEU A 73 -0.52 1.38 16.00
N ARG A 74 -1.63 1.71 16.67
CA ARG A 74 -1.82 3.02 17.31
C ARG A 74 -0.78 3.27 18.40
N ASP A 75 -0.54 2.28 19.25
CA ASP A 75 0.42 2.39 20.36
C ASP A 75 1.85 2.53 19.84
N TRP A 76 2.22 1.72 18.85
CA TRP A 76 3.52 1.85 18.17
C TRP A 76 3.67 3.23 17.51
N SER A 77 2.63 3.71 16.83
CA SER A 77 2.64 5.02 16.18
C SER A 77 2.82 6.16 17.18
N MET A 78 2.15 6.10 18.33
CA MET A 78 2.34 7.09 19.40
C MET A 78 3.77 7.06 19.95
N GLN A 79 4.36 5.88 20.13
CA GLN A 79 5.76 5.76 20.56
C GLN A 79 6.74 6.31 19.52
N ARG A 80 6.47 6.06 18.22
CA ARG A 80 7.38 6.41 17.13
C ARG A 80 7.34 7.88 16.73
N TYR A 81 6.14 8.47 16.73
CA TYR A 81 5.87 9.80 16.18
C TYR A 81 5.45 10.82 17.25
N GLY A 82 5.13 10.38 18.47
CA GLY A 82 4.74 11.25 19.59
C GLY A 82 3.35 11.87 19.49
N SER A 83 2.73 11.89 18.32
CA SER A 83 1.39 12.44 18.10
C SER A 83 0.68 11.76 16.92
N LEU A 84 -0.64 11.63 17.00
CA LEU A 84 -1.48 11.24 15.87
C LEU A 84 -1.65 12.37 14.85
N ASP A 85 -1.38 13.61 15.24
CA ASP A 85 -1.36 14.77 14.35
C ASP A 85 -0.01 14.95 13.65
N TYR A 86 0.95 14.06 13.89
CA TYR A 86 2.24 14.09 13.21
C TYR A 86 2.02 14.03 11.70
N ASP A 87 2.66 14.97 11.00
CA ASP A 87 2.49 15.18 9.58
C ASP A 87 3.23 14.10 8.75
N LEU A 88 2.46 13.40 7.92
CA LEU A 88 2.93 12.42 6.94
C LEU A 88 2.59 12.87 5.51
N SER A 89 2.29 14.15 5.31
CA SER A 89 2.02 14.74 4.02
C SER A 89 3.19 14.56 3.07
N GLY A 90 2.91 14.56 1.78
CA GLY A 90 3.96 14.46 0.77
C GLY A 90 3.42 14.50 -0.64
N GLU A 91 4.21 13.98 -1.58
CA GLU A 91 3.85 13.91 -2.98
C GLU A 91 3.35 12.50 -3.35
N ARG A 92 2.27 12.45 -4.13
CA ARG A 92 1.83 11.26 -4.85
C ARG A 92 1.96 11.47 -6.34
N LYS A 93 2.08 10.36 -7.06
CA LYS A 93 2.10 10.35 -8.52
C LYS A 93 1.21 9.24 -9.06
N PHE A 94 0.61 9.50 -10.22
CA PHE A 94 -0.10 8.49 -11.00
C PHE A 94 0.74 8.13 -12.21
N LYS A 95 1.06 6.84 -12.33
CA LYS A 95 1.93 6.29 -13.37
C LYS A 95 1.12 5.41 -14.31
N ILE A 96 1.33 5.60 -15.61
CA ILE A 96 0.83 4.75 -16.68
C ILE A 96 2.03 4.06 -17.30
N ILE A 97 1.92 2.74 -17.52
CA ILE A 97 2.90 1.98 -18.27
C ILE A 97 2.28 1.64 -19.61
N VAL A 98 2.83 2.20 -20.68
CA VAL A 98 2.41 1.94 -22.05
C VAL A 98 3.20 0.73 -22.54
N VAL A 99 2.47 -0.28 -23.02
CA VAL A 99 3.03 -1.54 -23.52
C VAL A 99 2.71 -1.62 -25.01
N THR A 100 3.74 -1.75 -25.83
CA THR A 100 3.62 -1.93 -27.29
C THR A 100 4.43 -3.13 -27.74
N ASN A 101 4.15 -3.64 -28.95
CA ASN A 101 4.89 -4.75 -29.57
C ASN A 101 4.99 -6.01 -28.68
N TRP A 102 3.89 -6.37 -28.01
CA TRP A 102 3.80 -7.59 -27.22
C TRP A 102 3.13 -8.70 -28.05
N ALA A 103 3.60 -9.93 -27.89
CA ALA A 103 3.22 -11.11 -28.66
C ALA A 103 1.99 -11.83 -28.09
#